data_AF-A0A7S0C0P1-F1
#
_entry.id   AF-A0A7S0C0P1-F1
#
_cell.length_a   1.000
_cell.length_b   1.000
_cell.length_c   1.000
_cell.angle_alpha   90.00
_cell.angle_beta   90.00
_cell.angle_gamma   90.00
#
_symmetry.space_group_name_H-M   'P 1'
#
loop_
_entity.id
_entity.type
_entity.pdbx_description
1 polymer ?
#
loop_
_entity_poly.entity_id
_entity_poly.type
_entity_poly.pdbx_seq_one_letter_code
_entity_poly.pdbx_strand_id
1 'polypeptide(L)'
;MDIVEANEAFGIVYALKPEVYLWQFGMVLYYRGEYERGMEILEGNAKIYEERFGERGSEERIWMDACRLKLKLRQNTGQSVTESVESERVSESRDSESDLPNEFRKVVQLTRELFTASVEENLTTEILTRAKLRQLAGAAPTTDTTTATATATLVRDPMGYKLSSWYFLGLHHDALGQLEQSKECMRNAQAIAATKGDEDIFHSFPALHMTVRGWMDTGNEVPVAPTQPKQEEEDTEEDIMMQSIMDSVMGLGLEDVAGEMIRKGLKNDKDESTMKLDLIAVLIDELIESLL
;
A
#
# COMPACT_ATOMS: atom_id res chain seq x y z
N MET A 1 -10.51 -22.24 -0.42
CA MET A 1 -11.81 -21.95 -1.07
C MET A 1 -11.50 -21.55 -2.50
N ASP A 2 -12.18 -22.12 -3.48
CA ASP A 2 -12.01 -21.73 -4.89
C ASP A 2 -12.63 -20.34 -5.10
N ILE A 3 -11.95 -19.45 -5.82
CA ILE A 3 -12.44 -18.09 -6.11
C ILE A 3 -13.71 -18.13 -6.98
N VAL A 4 -13.87 -19.18 -7.79
CA VAL A 4 -15.07 -19.39 -8.61
C VAL A 4 -16.27 -19.68 -7.71
N GLU A 5 -16.12 -20.62 -6.78
CA GLU A 5 -17.14 -20.97 -5.79
C GLU A 5 -17.49 -19.77 -4.90
N ALA A 6 -16.49 -18.99 -4.47
CA ALA A 6 -16.72 -17.76 -3.73
C ALA A 6 -17.55 -16.77 -4.54
N ASN A 7 -17.26 -16.56 -5.83
CA ASN A 7 -18.01 -15.68 -6.70
C ASN A 7 -19.47 -16.13 -6.90
N GLU A 8 -19.72 -17.44 -7.04
CA GLU A 8 -21.08 -17.98 -7.12
C GLU A 8 -21.86 -17.78 -5.80
N ALA A 9 -21.24 -18.07 -4.67
CA ALA A 9 -21.82 -17.85 -3.35
C ALA A 9 -22.12 -16.37 -3.10
N PHE A 10 -21.19 -15.48 -3.46
CA PHE A 10 -21.41 -14.04 -3.39
C PHE A 10 -22.50 -13.58 -4.35
N GLY A 11 -22.63 -14.17 -5.55
CA GLY A 11 -23.74 -13.88 -6.45
C GLY A 11 -25.11 -14.15 -5.82
N ILE A 12 -25.24 -15.25 -5.07
CA ILE A 12 -26.48 -15.60 -4.35
C ILE A 12 -26.74 -14.62 -3.21
N VAL A 13 -25.73 -14.33 -2.39
CA VAL A 13 -25.86 -13.41 -1.24
C VAL A 13 -26.14 -11.98 -1.71
N TYR A 14 -25.46 -11.54 -2.77
CA TYR A 14 -25.66 -10.24 -3.42
C TYR A 14 -27.09 -10.10 -3.97
N ALA A 15 -27.67 -11.17 -4.52
CA ALA A 15 -29.05 -11.15 -4.98
C ALA A 15 -30.08 -10.96 -3.83
N LEU A 16 -29.71 -11.28 -2.59
CA LEU A 16 -30.59 -11.08 -1.43
C LEU A 16 -30.57 -9.64 -0.92
N LYS A 17 -29.38 -9.04 -0.82
CA LYS A 17 -29.17 -7.67 -0.32
C LYS A 17 -27.96 -7.04 -1.03
N PRO A 18 -28.14 -6.56 -2.26
CA PRO A 18 -27.02 -6.09 -3.06
C PRO A 18 -26.28 -4.96 -2.36
N GLU A 19 -26.99 -4.05 -1.71
CA GLU A 19 -26.44 -2.89 -1.00
C GLU A 19 -25.52 -3.20 0.19
N VAL A 20 -25.56 -4.41 0.75
CA VAL A 20 -24.75 -4.74 1.95
C VAL A 20 -23.38 -5.30 1.59
N TYR A 21 -23.25 -5.93 0.41
CA TYR A 21 -22.07 -6.71 0.04
C TYR A 21 -21.31 -6.16 -1.19
N LEU A 22 -21.57 -4.90 -1.55
CA LEU A 22 -20.97 -4.28 -2.73
C LEU A 22 -19.44 -4.26 -2.65
N TRP A 23 -18.87 -3.94 -1.48
CA TRP A 23 -17.41 -3.85 -1.33
C TRP A 23 -16.73 -5.22 -1.44
N GLN A 24 -17.25 -6.27 -0.78
CA GLN A 24 -16.70 -7.62 -0.91
C GLN A 24 -16.86 -8.14 -2.33
N PHE A 25 -17.98 -7.84 -3.00
CA PHE A 25 -18.17 -8.24 -4.39
C PHE A 25 -17.18 -7.53 -5.32
N GLY A 26 -16.90 -6.24 -5.10
CA GLY A 26 -15.83 -5.52 -5.79
C GLY A 26 -14.44 -6.15 -5.61
N MET A 27 -14.10 -6.59 -4.39
CA MET A 27 -12.85 -7.32 -4.12
C MET A 27 -12.76 -8.64 -4.89
N VAL A 28 -13.85 -9.41 -4.95
CA VAL A 28 -13.89 -10.66 -5.74
C VAL A 28 -13.63 -10.36 -7.22
N LEU A 29 -14.25 -9.31 -7.76
CA LEU A 29 -14.02 -8.89 -9.15
C LEU A 29 -12.56 -8.48 -9.40
N TYR A 30 -11.93 -7.77 -8.45
CA TYR A 30 -10.49 -7.47 -8.49
C TYR A 30 -9.65 -8.75 -8.62
N TYR A 31 -9.89 -9.74 -7.76
CA TYR A 31 -9.12 -10.98 -7.79
C TYR A 31 -9.40 -11.85 -9.02
N ARG A 32 -10.59 -11.74 -9.62
CA ARG A 32 -10.92 -12.38 -10.92
C ARG A 32 -10.35 -11.64 -12.12
N GLY A 33 -9.76 -10.46 -11.91
CA GLY A 33 -9.22 -9.62 -12.99
C GLY A 33 -10.28 -8.91 -13.83
N GLU A 34 -11.52 -8.83 -13.35
CA GLU A 34 -12.64 -8.06 -13.92
C GLU A 34 -12.62 -6.61 -13.37
N TYR A 35 -11.51 -5.89 -13.60
CA TYR A 35 -11.23 -4.63 -12.92
C TYR A 35 -12.21 -3.50 -13.25
N GLU A 36 -12.64 -3.37 -14.51
CA GLU A 36 -13.59 -2.34 -14.96
C GLU A 36 -14.92 -2.46 -14.21
N ARG A 37 -15.46 -3.68 -14.16
CA ARG A 37 -16.70 -3.99 -13.44
C ARG A 37 -16.52 -3.81 -11.93
N GLY A 38 -15.37 -4.21 -11.40
CA GLY A 38 -15.02 -3.98 -10.00
C GLY A 38 -15.06 -2.50 -9.62
N MET A 39 -14.49 -1.63 -10.46
CA MET A 39 -14.51 -0.18 -10.25
C MET A 39 -15.92 0.39 -10.23
N GLU A 40 -16.78 0.03 -11.18
CA GLU A 40 -18.16 0.54 -11.25
C GLU A 40 -18.93 0.25 -9.95
N ILE A 41 -18.80 -0.97 -9.45
CA ILE A 41 -19.45 -1.41 -8.21
C ILE A 41 -18.89 -0.68 -6.99
N LEU A 42 -17.56 -0.57 -6.90
CA LEU A 42 -16.89 0.10 -5.78
C LEU A 42 -17.16 1.60 -5.77
N GLU A 43 -17.22 2.24 -6.94
CA GLU A 43 -17.58 3.65 -7.07
C GLU A 43 -19.04 3.89 -6.63
N GLY A 44 -19.97 3.04 -7.07
CA GLY A 44 -21.37 3.12 -6.64
C GLY A 44 -21.50 2.95 -5.12
N ASN A 45 -20.78 1.99 -4.54
CA ASN A 45 -20.78 1.77 -3.11
C ASN A 45 -20.18 2.95 -2.33
N ALA A 46 -19.06 3.51 -2.81
CA ALA A 46 -18.44 4.68 -2.21
C ALA A 46 -19.40 5.87 -2.16
N LYS A 47 -20.15 6.13 -3.25
CA LYS A 47 -21.17 7.19 -3.29
C LYS A 47 -22.29 6.95 -2.27
N ILE A 48 -22.79 5.73 -2.16
CA ILE A 48 -23.83 5.38 -1.17
C ILE A 48 -23.33 5.59 0.26
N TYR A 49 -22.09 5.20 0.55
CA TYR A 49 -21.46 5.43 1.85
C TYR A 49 -21.32 6.93 2.13
N GLU A 50 -20.77 7.68 1.17
CA GLU A 50 -20.54 9.13 1.23
C GLU A 50 -21.84 9.90 1.49
N GLU A 51 -22.92 9.56 0.78
CA GLU A 51 -24.23 10.16 0.97
C GLU A 51 -24.84 9.85 2.35
N ARG A 52 -24.62 8.62 2.86
CA ARG A 52 -25.19 8.17 4.13
C ARG A 52 -24.48 8.76 5.34
N PHE A 53 -23.15 8.82 5.30
CA PHE A 53 -22.33 9.18 6.46
C PHE A 53 -21.75 10.59 6.37
N GLY A 54 -21.76 11.22 5.18
CA GLY A 54 -21.12 12.51 4.97
C GLY A 54 -19.60 12.46 5.02
N GLU A 55 -19.03 11.26 4.99
CA GLU A 55 -17.59 10.99 5.06
C GLU A 55 -17.13 10.31 3.77
N ARG A 56 -15.88 10.54 3.36
CA ARG A 56 -15.36 9.90 2.15
C ARG A 56 -15.23 8.37 2.35
N GLY A 57 -15.87 7.58 1.48
CA GLY A 57 -15.76 6.13 1.48
C GLY A 57 -14.31 5.72 1.38
N SER A 58 -13.80 4.95 2.34
CA SER A 58 -12.35 4.78 2.50
C SER A 58 -11.87 3.49 1.85
N GLU A 59 -12.42 2.35 2.28
CA GLU A 59 -12.06 1.03 1.75
C GLU A 59 -12.50 0.85 0.30
N GLU A 60 -13.71 1.32 -0.06
CA GLU A 60 -14.22 1.25 -1.43
C GLU A 60 -13.32 1.99 -2.41
N ARG A 61 -12.84 3.18 -2.01
CA ARG A 61 -11.97 4.01 -2.85
C ARG A 61 -10.58 3.37 -3.00
N ILE A 62 -10.03 2.79 -1.94
CA ILE A 62 -8.76 2.04 -2.00
C ILE A 62 -8.85 0.92 -3.04
N TRP A 63 -9.89 0.09 -2.98
CA TRP A 63 -10.06 -1.00 -3.94
C TRP A 63 -10.38 -0.53 -5.35
N MET A 64 -11.15 0.55 -5.49
CA MET A 64 -11.44 1.16 -6.78
C MET A 64 -10.14 1.65 -7.44
N ASP A 65 -9.27 2.34 -6.69
CA ASP A 65 -7.98 2.80 -7.18
C ASP A 65 -7.01 1.64 -7.46
N ALA A 66 -7.06 0.56 -6.67
CA ALA A 66 -6.32 -0.67 -6.98
C ALA A 66 -6.72 -1.28 -8.34
N CYS A 67 -8.03 -1.33 -8.64
CA CYS A 67 -8.52 -1.73 -9.96
C CYS A 67 -8.01 -0.79 -11.07
N ARG A 68 -8.04 0.54 -10.85
CA ARG A 68 -7.53 1.53 -11.82
C ARG A 68 -6.06 1.32 -12.13
N LEU A 69 -5.23 1.11 -11.10
CA LEU A 69 -3.79 0.85 -11.26
C LEU A 69 -3.54 -0.43 -12.07
N LYS A 70 -4.28 -1.51 -11.81
CA LYS A 70 -4.18 -2.75 -12.59
C LYS A 70 -4.60 -2.56 -14.06
N LEU A 71 -5.60 -1.73 -14.33
CA LEU A 71 -6.00 -1.38 -15.70
C LEU A 71 -4.91 -0.59 -16.42
N LYS A 72 -4.37 0.46 -15.78
CA LYS A 72 -3.22 1.22 -16.30
C LYS A 72 -2.04 0.30 -16.60
N LEU A 73 -1.72 -0.62 -15.68
CA LEU A 73 -0.64 -1.59 -15.87
C LEU A 73 -0.88 -2.51 -17.09
N ARG A 74 -2.12 -3.03 -17.26
CA ARG A 74 -2.48 -3.84 -18.44
C ARG A 74 -2.34 -3.05 -19.74
N GLN A 75 -2.81 -1.80 -19.77
CA GLN A 75 -2.69 -0.91 -20.93
C GLN A 75 -1.23 -0.64 -21.27
N ASN A 76 -0.39 -0.41 -20.27
CA ASN A 76 1.05 -0.16 -20.45
C ASN A 76 1.80 -1.41 -20.94
N THR A 77 1.43 -2.60 -20.46
CA THR A 77 2.05 -3.88 -20.86
C THR A 77 1.58 -4.35 -22.24
N GLY A 78 0.40 -3.88 -22.71
CA GLY A 78 -0.26 -4.30 -23.94
C GLY A 78 -0.14 -3.37 -25.15
N GLN A 79 0.55 -2.22 -25.03
CA GLN A 79 0.81 -1.24 -26.11
C GLN A 79 -0.38 -0.30 -26.48
N SER A 80 -0.17 1.00 -26.18
CA SER A 80 -0.72 2.26 -26.74
C SER A 80 -2.16 2.28 -27.29
N VAL A 81 -3.09 2.94 -26.57
CA VAL A 81 -3.89 4.06 -27.11
C VAL A 81 -4.20 5.04 -25.96
N THR A 82 -3.79 6.27 -26.18
CA THR A 82 -4.14 7.48 -25.42
C THR A 82 -5.66 7.70 -25.33
N GLU A 83 -6.18 7.72 -24.11
CA GLU A 83 -7.31 8.58 -23.74
C GLU A 83 -7.07 9.07 -22.32
N SER A 84 -6.55 10.29 -22.21
CA SER A 84 -6.36 11.01 -20.96
C SER A 84 -7.73 11.40 -20.41
N VAL A 85 -8.21 10.66 -19.41
CA VAL A 85 -9.37 11.04 -18.61
C VAL A 85 -8.94 12.16 -17.67
N GLU A 86 -9.44 13.37 -17.92
CA GLU A 86 -9.33 14.49 -16.99
C GLU A 86 -10.02 14.11 -15.67
N SER A 87 -9.23 13.85 -14.64
CA SER A 87 -9.72 13.61 -13.28
C SER A 87 -10.00 14.96 -12.62
N GLU A 88 -11.29 15.28 -12.46
CA GLU A 88 -11.74 16.43 -11.67
C GLU A 88 -11.23 16.31 -10.23
N ARG A 89 -10.42 17.28 -9.80
CA ARG A 89 -9.91 17.37 -8.43
C ARG A 89 -11.06 17.71 -7.49
N VAL A 90 -11.58 16.69 -6.80
CA VAL A 90 -12.52 16.87 -5.69
C VAL A 90 -11.75 17.39 -4.49
N SER A 91 -12.09 18.61 -4.05
CA SER A 91 -11.55 19.23 -2.85
C SER A 91 -11.92 18.42 -1.60
N GLU A 92 -10.92 17.89 -0.91
CA GLU A 92 -11.09 17.07 0.29
C GLU A 92 -11.65 17.91 1.47
N SER A 93 -12.88 17.63 1.87
CA SER A 93 -13.43 18.06 3.15
C SER A 93 -12.78 17.25 4.29
N ARG A 94 -12.37 17.93 5.37
CA ARG A 94 -11.86 17.27 6.57
C ARG A 94 -13.00 16.54 7.28
N ASP A 95 -12.95 15.21 7.28
CA ASP A 95 -13.95 14.31 7.86
C ASP A 95 -14.07 14.49 9.40
N SER A 96 -15.30 14.31 9.89
CA SER A 96 -15.73 14.28 11.28
C SER A 96 -15.26 13.03 12.04
N GLU A 97 -15.14 13.13 13.36
CA GLU A 97 -14.69 12.06 14.28
C GLU A 97 -15.61 10.82 14.24
N SER A 98 -15.07 9.66 13.82
CA SER A 98 -15.70 8.34 14.00
C SER A 98 -15.17 7.59 15.25
N ASP A 99 -15.79 6.46 15.63
CA ASP A 99 -15.45 5.70 16.86
C ASP A 99 -14.31 4.65 16.68
N LEU A 100 -13.61 4.64 15.53
CA LEU A 100 -12.48 3.72 15.31
C LEU A 100 -11.23 4.14 16.11
N PRO A 101 -10.37 3.20 16.55
CA PRO A 101 -9.07 3.53 17.13
C PRO A 101 -8.28 4.46 16.19
N ASN A 102 -7.72 5.52 16.76
CA ASN A 102 -7.09 6.61 16.00
C ASN A 102 -6.01 6.11 15.02
N GLU A 103 -5.32 5.03 15.36
CA GLU A 103 -4.23 4.47 14.58
C GLU A 103 -4.72 3.74 13.31
N PHE A 104 -5.80 2.97 13.40
CA PHE A 104 -6.35 2.27 12.24
C PHE A 104 -6.90 3.26 11.21
N ARG A 105 -7.60 4.32 11.66
CA ARG A 105 -8.04 5.41 10.78
C ARG A 105 -6.87 6.05 10.04
N LYS A 106 -5.75 6.29 10.75
CA LYS A 106 -4.52 6.83 10.15
C LYS A 106 -3.97 5.91 9.05
N VAL A 107 -3.96 4.58 9.27
CA VAL A 107 -3.53 3.62 8.24
C VAL A 107 -4.42 3.67 7.01
N VAL A 108 -5.75 3.66 7.20
CA VAL A 108 -6.69 3.72 6.08
C VAL A 108 -6.57 5.05 5.31
N GLN A 109 -6.41 6.17 6.01
CA GLN A 109 -6.21 7.48 5.39
C GLN A 109 -4.92 7.53 4.56
N LEU A 110 -3.80 7.08 5.14
CA LEU A 110 -2.53 7.01 4.42
C LEU A 110 -2.61 6.03 3.24
N THR A 111 -3.31 4.92 3.39
CA THR A 111 -3.52 3.97 2.28
C THR A 111 -4.29 4.62 1.15
N ARG A 112 -5.39 5.32 1.44
CA ARG A 112 -6.16 6.05 0.43
C ARG A 112 -5.29 7.09 -0.29
N GLU A 113 -4.53 7.88 0.46
CA GLU A 113 -3.61 8.88 -0.08
C GLU A 113 -2.55 8.23 -0.97
N LEU A 114 -1.99 7.08 -0.57
CA LEU A 114 -1.01 6.32 -1.35
C LEU A 114 -1.58 5.86 -2.70
N PHE A 115 -2.77 5.24 -2.68
CA PHE A 115 -3.41 4.76 -3.91
C PHE A 115 -3.84 5.92 -4.83
N THR A 116 -4.42 6.99 -4.26
CA THR A 116 -4.80 8.19 -5.02
C THR A 116 -3.57 8.82 -5.67
N ALA A 117 -2.48 9.00 -4.92
CA ALA A 117 -1.23 9.56 -5.44
C ALA A 117 -0.65 8.74 -6.59
N SER A 118 -0.69 7.41 -6.51
CA SER A 118 -0.25 6.56 -7.62
C SER A 118 -1.16 6.63 -8.84
N VAL A 119 -2.49 6.73 -8.65
CA VAL A 119 -3.43 6.92 -9.76
C VAL A 119 -3.20 8.27 -10.44
N GLU A 120 -2.92 9.31 -9.66
CA GLU A 120 -2.63 10.67 -10.13
C GLU A 120 -1.18 10.88 -10.60
N GLU A 121 -0.33 9.85 -10.51
CA GLU A 121 1.10 9.91 -10.86
C GLU A 121 1.88 10.98 -10.06
N ASN A 122 1.44 11.26 -8.83
CA ASN A 122 2.11 12.17 -7.90
C ASN A 122 3.17 11.40 -7.08
N LEU A 123 4.37 11.28 -7.65
CA LEU A 123 5.49 10.53 -7.08
C LEU A 123 5.90 11.02 -5.68
N THR A 124 5.90 12.35 -5.45
CA THR A 124 6.29 12.92 -4.15
C THR A 124 5.37 12.43 -3.04
N THR A 125 4.05 12.55 -3.23
CA THR A 125 3.07 12.08 -2.24
C THR A 125 3.10 10.57 -2.11
N GLU A 126 3.27 9.82 -3.21
CA GLU A 126 3.39 8.37 -3.16
C GLU A 126 4.57 7.92 -2.28
N ILE A 127 5.77 8.46 -2.51
CA ILE A 127 6.98 8.08 -1.76
C ILE A 127 6.83 8.39 -0.27
N LEU A 128 6.40 9.61 0.06
CA LEU A 128 6.23 10.04 1.46
C LEU A 128 5.17 9.20 2.18
N THR A 129 4.04 8.95 1.54
CA THR A 129 2.94 8.20 2.15
C THR A 129 3.28 6.71 2.28
N ARG A 130 3.99 6.14 1.31
CA ARG A 130 4.55 4.78 1.41
C ARG A 130 5.52 4.67 2.59
N ALA A 131 6.42 5.64 2.77
CA ALA A 131 7.36 5.67 3.90
C ALA A 131 6.63 5.74 5.25
N LYS A 132 5.61 6.59 5.37
CA LYS A 132 4.75 6.69 6.58
C LYS A 132 4.03 5.37 6.88
N LEU A 133 3.49 4.70 5.87
CA LEU A 133 2.86 3.38 6.06
C LEU A 133 3.86 2.33 6.50
N ARG A 134 5.08 2.33 5.93
CA ARG A 134 6.15 1.41 6.34
C ARG A 134 6.60 1.65 7.78
N GLN A 135 6.68 2.92 8.20
CA GLN A 135 6.94 3.28 9.60
C GLN A 135 5.87 2.71 10.55
N LEU A 136 4.58 2.83 10.18
CA LEU A 136 3.48 2.25 10.98
C LEU A 136 3.49 0.72 11.00
N ALA A 137 3.90 0.10 9.89
CA ALA A 137 4.06 -1.35 9.79
C ALA A 137 5.14 -1.88 10.75
N GLY A 138 6.15 -1.05 11.04
CA GLY A 138 7.30 -1.38 11.88
C GLY A 138 8.30 -2.30 11.17
N ALA A 139 9.32 -2.74 11.91
CA ALA A 139 10.28 -3.71 11.40
C ALA A 139 9.59 -5.01 10.99
N ALA A 140 10.11 -5.65 9.93
CA ALA A 140 9.62 -6.95 9.50
C ALA A 140 9.77 -7.96 10.66
N PRO A 141 8.79 -8.86 10.86
CA PRO A 141 8.91 -9.90 11.87
C PRO A 141 10.10 -10.80 11.53
N THR A 142 11.18 -10.69 12.30
CA THR A 142 12.37 -11.53 12.12
C THR A 142 12.03 -12.97 12.47
N THR A 143 12.16 -13.87 11.49
CA THR A 143 11.86 -15.31 11.63
C THR A 143 13.00 -16.11 12.27
N ASP A 144 14.09 -15.46 12.69
CA ASP A 144 15.28 -16.11 13.24
C ASP A 144 15.01 -16.74 14.61
N THR A 145 14.49 -17.97 14.55
CA THR A 145 14.05 -18.80 15.67
C THR A 145 15.21 -19.65 16.23
N THR A 146 16.47 -19.35 15.90
CA THR A 146 17.62 -20.19 16.25
C THR A 146 18.24 -19.92 17.63
N THR A 147 17.77 -18.91 18.37
CA THR A 147 18.17 -18.70 19.78
C THR A 147 16.97 -18.52 20.68
N ALA A 148 16.69 -19.56 21.46
CA ALA A 148 15.57 -19.73 22.40
C ALA A 148 15.51 -18.72 23.58
N THR A 149 16.17 -17.56 23.47
CA THR A 149 16.28 -16.57 24.54
C THR A 149 15.94 -15.15 24.10
N ALA A 150 15.74 -14.90 22.81
CA ALA A 150 15.05 -13.70 22.38
C ALA A 150 13.55 -13.99 22.42
N THR A 151 12.94 -13.82 23.60
CA THR A 151 11.61 -13.21 23.67
C THR A 151 11.70 -11.84 23.01
N ALA A 152 11.86 -11.80 21.68
CA ALA A 152 11.37 -10.69 20.89
C ALA A 152 9.90 -10.67 21.25
N THR A 153 9.54 -9.77 22.15
CA THR A 153 8.17 -9.37 22.37
C THR A 153 7.65 -9.03 20.99
N LEU A 154 7.01 -10.00 20.34
CA LEU A 154 6.11 -9.79 19.22
C LEU A 154 5.16 -8.74 19.76
N VAL A 155 5.48 -7.48 19.45
CA VAL A 155 4.82 -6.34 20.05
C VAL A 155 3.40 -6.50 19.60
N ARG A 156 2.54 -6.91 20.55
CA ARG A 156 1.13 -7.15 20.32
C ARG A 156 0.64 -5.97 19.50
N ASP A 157 -0.01 -6.25 18.38
CA ASP A 157 -0.64 -5.24 17.55
C ASP A 157 -2.13 -5.18 17.94
N PRO A 158 -2.49 -4.69 19.14
CA PRO A 158 -3.86 -4.82 19.64
C PRO A 158 -4.87 -4.19 18.69
N MET A 159 -4.49 -3.13 17.97
CA MET A 159 -5.35 -2.37 17.09
C MET A 159 -5.24 -2.77 15.61
N GLY A 160 -4.39 -3.73 15.27
CA GLY A 160 -4.29 -4.27 13.90
C GLY A 160 -3.68 -3.31 12.88
N TYR A 161 -3.08 -2.19 13.31
CA TYR A 161 -2.53 -1.19 12.38
C TYR A 161 -1.29 -1.72 11.67
N LYS A 162 -0.44 -2.53 12.32
CA LYS A 162 0.75 -3.11 11.69
C LYS A 162 0.35 -4.13 10.63
N LEU A 163 -0.58 -5.01 10.97
CA LEU A 163 -1.18 -5.97 10.04
C LEU A 163 -1.73 -5.24 8.80
N SER A 164 -2.54 -4.20 9.05
CA SER A 164 -3.19 -3.43 7.99
C SER A 164 -2.19 -2.68 7.12
N SER A 165 -1.17 -2.06 7.72
CA SER A 165 -0.10 -1.37 6.97
C SER A 165 0.65 -2.32 6.04
N TRP A 166 1.09 -3.49 6.54
CA TRP A 166 1.76 -4.48 5.69
C TRP A 166 0.84 -5.01 4.58
N TYR A 167 -0.43 -5.30 4.92
CA TYR A 167 -1.40 -5.77 3.94
C TYR A 167 -1.63 -4.74 2.82
N PHE A 168 -1.88 -3.48 3.16
CA PHE A 168 -2.16 -2.43 2.18
C PHE A 168 -0.93 -2.04 1.35
N LEU A 169 0.27 -2.06 1.94
CA LEU A 169 1.52 -1.94 1.16
C LEU A 169 1.66 -3.09 0.16
N GLY A 170 1.38 -4.32 0.59
CA GLY A 170 1.40 -5.48 -0.30
C GLY A 170 0.38 -5.37 -1.43
N LEU A 171 -0.84 -4.89 -1.14
CA LEU A 171 -1.88 -4.66 -2.14
C LEU A 171 -1.48 -3.57 -3.14
N HIS A 172 -0.83 -2.50 -2.66
CA HIS A 172 -0.34 -1.41 -3.52
C HIS A 172 0.74 -1.89 -4.49
N HIS A 173 1.75 -2.61 -3.98
CA HIS A 173 2.78 -3.21 -4.81
C HIS A 173 2.21 -4.21 -5.82
N ASP A 174 1.23 -5.03 -5.41
CA ASP A 174 0.53 -5.91 -6.36
C ASP A 174 -0.14 -5.09 -7.46
N ALA A 175 -0.93 -4.06 -7.11
CA ALA A 175 -1.63 -3.21 -8.07
C ALA A 175 -0.70 -2.55 -9.09
N LEU A 176 0.53 -2.21 -8.69
CA LEU A 176 1.58 -1.66 -9.56
C LEU A 176 2.37 -2.73 -10.35
N GLY A 177 2.14 -4.02 -10.10
CA GLY A 177 2.88 -5.11 -10.76
C GLY A 177 4.24 -5.44 -10.13
N GLN A 178 4.53 -4.90 -8.95
CA GLN A 178 5.75 -5.12 -8.17
C GLN A 178 5.59 -6.38 -7.31
N LEU A 179 5.63 -7.55 -7.96
CA LEU A 179 5.19 -8.82 -7.37
C LEU A 179 6.07 -9.28 -6.19
N GLU A 180 7.39 -9.07 -6.26
CA GLU A 180 8.30 -9.49 -5.18
C GLU A 180 8.08 -8.69 -3.89
N GLN A 181 8.00 -7.35 -4.02
CA GLN A 181 7.70 -6.46 -2.89
C GLN A 181 6.33 -6.76 -2.30
N SER A 182 5.34 -7.07 -3.16
CA SER A 182 4.01 -7.49 -2.71
C SER A 182 4.06 -8.80 -1.93
N LYS A 183 4.77 -9.83 -2.44
CA LYS A 183 4.92 -11.13 -1.79
C LYS A 183 5.58 -10.97 -0.42
N GLU A 184 6.61 -10.14 -0.30
CA GLU A 184 7.27 -9.83 0.98
C GLU A 184 6.32 -9.18 1.99
N CYS A 185 5.61 -8.12 1.58
CA CYS A 185 4.65 -7.42 2.45
C CYS A 185 3.52 -8.36 2.91
N MET A 186 3.01 -9.22 2.02
CA MET A 186 1.97 -10.20 2.34
C MET A 186 2.46 -11.27 3.31
N ARG A 187 3.72 -11.72 3.21
CA ARG A 187 4.33 -12.63 4.19
C ARG A 187 4.45 -11.98 5.57
N ASN A 188 4.87 -10.71 5.63
CA ASN A 188 4.95 -9.96 6.88
C ASN A 188 3.56 -9.79 7.53
N ALA A 189 2.56 -9.43 6.73
CA ALA A 189 1.17 -9.34 7.17
C ALA A 189 0.67 -10.70 7.69
N GLN A 190 0.92 -11.79 6.96
CA GLN A 190 0.51 -13.14 7.35
C GLN A 190 1.18 -13.60 8.66
N ALA A 191 2.45 -13.29 8.86
CA ALA A 191 3.17 -13.61 10.08
C ALA A 191 2.54 -12.92 11.30
N ILE A 192 2.15 -11.64 11.16
CA ILE A 192 1.43 -10.91 12.21
C ILE A 192 0.04 -11.52 12.42
N ALA A 193 -0.71 -11.79 11.36
CA ALA A 193 -2.04 -12.38 11.43
C ALA A 193 -2.06 -13.72 12.17
N ALA A 194 -1.05 -14.57 11.94
CA ALA A 194 -0.93 -15.88 12.59
C ALA A 194 -0.75 -15.81 14.12
N THR A 195 -0.35 -14.66 14.67
CA THR A 195 -0.20 -14.48 16.13
C THR A 195 -1.52 -14.14 16.83
N LYS A 196 -2.54 -13.72 16.07
CA LYS A 196 -3.88 -13.44 16.59
C LYS A 196 -4.80 -14.61 16.27
N GLY A 197 -5.69 -14.93 17.22
CA GLY A 197 -6.75 -15.90 16.97
C GLY A 197 -7.67 -15.44 15.84
N ASP A 198 -8.36 -16.39 15.23
CA ASP A 198 -9.14 -16.27 13.98
C ASP A 198 -10.48 -15.52 14.15
N GLU A 199 -10.52 -14.43 14.93
CA GLU A 199 -11.77 -13.77 15.32
C GLU A 199 -12.27 -12.74 14.30
N ASP A 200 -11.39 -12.16 13.47
CA ASP A 200 -11.73 -11.13 12.49
C ASP A 200 -11.27 -11.54 11.09
N ILE A 201 -12.19 -11.46 10.14
CA ILE A 201 -12.00 -11.81 8.72
C ILE A 201 -10.80 -11.11 8.09
N PHE A 202 -10.44 -9.92 8.56
CA PHE A 202 -9.28 -9.19 8.03
C PHE A 202 -7.96 -9.95 8.23
N HIS A 203 -7.85 -10.80 9.26
CA HIS A 203 -6.68 -11.65 9.49
C HIS A 203 -6.50 -12.72 8.41
N SER A 204 -7.57 -13.04 7.67
CA SER A 204 -7.52 -14.00 6.56
C SER A 204 -7.09 -13.37 5.23
N PHE A 205 -7.08 -12.03 5.12
CA PHE A 205 -6.84 -11.34 3.85
C PHE A 205 -5.44 -11.57 3.27
N PRO A 206 -4.34 -11.54 4.06
CA PRO A 206 -3.02 -11.86 3.52
C PRO A 206 -2.94 -13.29 2.94
N ALA A 207 -3.41 -14.29 3.70
CA ALA A 207 -3.47 -15.68 3.24
C ALA A 207 -4.32 -15.84 1.98
N LEU A 208 -5.49 -15.17 1.92
CA LEU A 208 -6.36 -15.18 0.75
C LEU A 208 -5.64 -14.61 -0.47
N HIS A 209 -5.01 -13.45 -0.32
CA HIS A 209 -4.26 -12.80 -1.40
C HIS A 209 -3.14 -13.71 -1.92
N MET A 210 -2.33 -14.25 -1.00
CA MET A 210 -1.25 -15.18 -1.33
C MET A 210 -1.78 -16.44 -2.03
N THR A 211 -2.92 -16.97 -1.59
CA THR A 211 -3.55 -18.16 -2.20
C THR A 211 -3.97 -17.88 -3.64
N VAL A 212 -4.70 -16.78 -3.87
CA VAL A 212 -5.15 -16.39 -5.21
C VAL A 212 -3.98 -16.17 -6.17
N ARG A 213 -2.87 -15.63 -5.67
CA ARG A 213 -1.65 -15.40 -6.45
C ARG A 213 -0.76 -16.65 -6.60
N GLY A 214 -1.07 -17.76 -5.95
CA GLY A 214 -0.22 -18.95 -5.95
C GLY A 214 1.11 -18.75 -5.23
N TRP A 215 1.16 -17.84 -4.25
CA TRP A 215 2.33 -17.51 -3.43
C TRP A 215 2.41 -18.31 -2.13
N MET A 216 1.38 -19.08 -1.82
CA MET A 216 1.44 -20.05 -0.72
C MET A 216 2.44 -21.12 -1.14
N ASP A 217 3.69 -20.95 -0.70
CA ASP A 217 4.78 -21.90 -0.95
C ASP A 217 4.32 -23.26 -0.40
N THR A 218 3.91 -24.18 -1.28
CA THR A 218 3.57 -25.56 -0.92
C THR A 218 4.87 -26.21 -0.46
N GLY A 219 5.05 -26.25 0.87
CA GLY A 219 6.31 -26.55 1.56
C GLY A 219 7.33 -27.36 0.79
N ASN A 220 8.44 -26.72 0.42
CA ASN A 220 9.75 -27.38 0.27
C ASN A 220 10.90 -26.44 -0.09
N GLU A 221 10.65 -25.15 -0.33
CA GLU A 221 11.75 -24.18 -0.36
C GLU A 221 12.03 -23.76 1.08
N VAL A 222 12.81 -24.60 1.77
CA VAL A 222 13.68 -24.09 2.84
C VAL A 222 14.37 -22.87 2.22
N PRO A 223 14.28 -21.67 2.81
CA PRO A 223 15.06 -20.56 2.32
C PRO A 223 16.50 -21.03 2.40
N VAL A 224 17.11 -21.25 1.22
CA VAL A 224 18.55 -21.47 1.15
C VAL A 224 19.10 -20.20 1.76
N ALA A 225 19.55 -20.30 3.02
CA ALA A 225 20.19 -19.21 3.71
C ALA A 225 21.18 -18.62 2.72
N PRO A 226 21.13 -17.31 2.44
CA PRO A 226 22.03 -16.69 1.50
C PRO A 226 23.42 -17.17 1.87
N THR A 227 24.05 -17.92 0.96
CA THR A 227 25.41 -18.38 1.17
C THR A 227 26.20 -17.09 1.35
N GLN A 228 26.61 -16.82 2.59
CA GLN A 228 27.14 -15.53 2.98
C GLN A 228 28.17 -15.10 1.93
N PRO A 229 27.90 -14.04 1.15
CA PRO A 229 29.00 -13.34 0.51
C PRO A 229 29.90 -12.90 1.67
N LYS A 230 31.21 -13.05 1.47
CA LYS A 230 32.25 -12.53 2.36
C LYS A 230 31.82 -11.17 2.89
N GLN A 231 32.02 -10.95 4.20
CA GLN A 231 31.87 -9.67 4.89
C GLN A 231 32.30 -8.51 3.98
N GLU A 232 31.31 -7.90 3.33
CA GLU A 232 31.35 -6.56 2.81
C GLU A 232 30.49 -5.74 3.78
N GLU A 233 30.93 -4.51 4.03
CA GLU A 233 30.51 -3.64 5.12
C GLU A 233 28.99 -3.59 5.27
N GLU A 234 28.52 -3.75 6.51
CA GLU A 234 27.12 -3.77 6.88
C GLU A 234 26.56 -2.35 6.72
N ASP A 235 26.06 -2.03 5.52
CA ASP A 235 25.26 -0.84 5.28
C ASP A 235 24.04 -0.92 6.21
N THR A 236 23.92 0.06 7.10
CA THR A 236 22.82 0.09 8.07
C THR A 236 21.48 0.28 7.34
N GLU A 237 20.37 -0.13 7.94
CA GLU A 237 19.03 0.12 7.34
C GLU A 237 18.80 1.62 7.04
N GLU A 238 19.47 2.50 7.79
CA GLU A 238 19.53 3.94 7.52
C GLU A 238 20.24 4.26 6.20
N ASP A 239 21.36 3.59 5.90
CA ASP A 239 22.11 3.77 4.64
C ASP A 239 21.28 3.31 3.42
N ILE A 240 20.56 2.19 3.55
CA ILE A 240 19.67 1.69 2.48
C ILE A 240 18.52 2.67 2.22
N MET A 241 17.92 3.21 3.29
CA MET A 241 16.85 4.20 3.18
C MET A 241 17.37 5.50 2.56
N MET A 242 18.55 5.96 2.99
CA MET A 242 19.19 7.17 2.50
C MET A 242 19.59 7.05 1.02
N GLN A 243 20.11 5.88 0.63
CA GLN A 243 20.43 5.58 -0.76
C GLN A 243 19.18 5.55 -1.64
N SER A 244 18.07 4.97 -1.17
CA SER A 244 16.80 4.97 -1.90
C SER A 244 16.23 6.38 -2.09
N ILE A 245 16.40 7.27 -1.12
CA ILE A 245 15.99 8.68 -1.22
C ILE A 245 16.89 9.41 -2.23
N MET A 246 18.21 9.21 -2.14
CA MET A 246 19.17 9.78 -3.08
C MET A 246 18.88 9.36 -4.52
N ASP A 247 18.70 8.07 -4.79
CA ASP A 247 18.43 7.56 -6.13
C ASP A 247 17.12 8.12 -6.69
N SER A 248 16.08 8.25 -5.84
CA SER A 248 14.80 8.82 -6.24
C SER A 248 14.89 10.30 -6.61
N VAL A 249 15.60 11.12 -5.81
CA VAL A 249 15.75 12.55 -6.10
C VAL A 249 16.69 12.80 -7.27
N MET A 250 17.74 11.98 -7.42
CA MET A 250 18.68 12.09 -8.54
C MET A 250 18.03 11.71 -9.88
N GLY A 251 17.02 10.84 -9.87
CA GLY A 251 16.22 10.48 -11.03
C GLY A 251 15.18 11.53 -11.48
N LEU A 252 14.90 12.56 -10.68
CA LEU A 252 13.96 13.63 -11.04
C LEU A 252 14.54 14.54 -12.13
N GLY A 253 13.69 15.01 -13.04
CA GLY A 253 14.06 16.03 -14.01
C GLY A 253 14.25 17.40 -13.36
N LEU A 254 15.02 18.29 -14.01
CA LEU A 254 15.28 19.66 -13.54
C LEU A 254 13.97 20.42 -13.22
N GLU A 255 12.94 20.23 -14.05
CA GLU A 255 11.64 20.89 -13.89
C GLU A 255 10.89 20.40 -12.64
N ASP A 256 10.97 19.11 -12.34
CA ASP A 256 10.33 18.50 -11.17
C ASP A 256 11.00 18.95 -9.87
N VAL A 257 12.34 18.96 -9.86
CA VAL A 257 13.15 19.43 -8.72
C VAL A 257 12.91 20.91 -8.46
N ALA A 258 12.90 21.74 -9.51
CA ALA A 258 12.61 23.16 -9.39
C ALA A 258 11.20 23.42 -8.85
N GLY A 259 10.21 22.65 -9.29
CA GLY A 259 8.83 22.73 -8.81
C GLY A 259 8.70 22.40 -7.32
N GLU A 260 9.36 21.33 -6.87
CA GLU A 260 9.32 20.90 -5.47
C GLU A 260 10.09 21.88 -4.55
N MET A 261 11.23 22.40 -5.00
CA MET A 261 11.97 23.44 -4.27
C MET A 261 11.15 24.71 -4.06
N ILE A 262 10.43 25.17 -5.10
CA ILE A 262 9.54 26.34 -4.97
C ILE A 262 8.43 26.06 -3.97
N ARG A 263 7.83 24.86 -4.01
CA ARG A 263 6.78 24.45 -3.06
C ARG A 263 7.30 24.46 -1.61
N LYS A 264 8.55 24.07 -1.39
CA LYS A 264 9.23 24.11 -0.09
C LYS A 264 9.82 25.48 0.27
N GLY A 265 9.63 26.52 -0.56
CA GLY A 265 10.08 27.89 -0.29
C GLY A 265 11.58 28.12 -0.47
N LEU A 266 12.27 27.23 -1.19
CA LEU A 266 13.70 27.35 -1.50
C LEU A 266 13.90 28.25 -2.73
N LYS A 267 14.96 29.04 -2.74
CA LYS A 267 15.28 29.96 -3.85
C LYS A 267 15.92 29.20 -5.02
N ASN A 268 15.48 29.53 -6.24
CA ASN A 268 15.82 28.83 -7.47
C ASN A 268 17.07 29.42 -8.18
N ASP A 269 18.08 29.85 -7.42
CA ASP A 269 19.23 30.58 -7.97
C ASP A 269 20.50 29.71 -8.10
N LYS A 270 20.37 28.38 -7.94
CA LYS A 270 21.49 27.42 -7.93
C LYS A 270 21.41 26.45 -9.12
N ASP A 271 22.51 25.77 -9.43
CA ASP A 271 22.52 24.70 -10.44
C ASP A 271 21.76 23.44 -9.98
N GLU A 272 21.35 22.61 -10.95
CA GLU A 272 20.51 21.42 -10.73
C GLU A 272 21.03 20.48 -9.64
N SER A 273 22.35 20.28 -9.58
CA SER A 273 22.97 19.38 -8.62
C SER A 273 22.83 19.92 -7.21
N THR A 274 23.01 21.23 -7.02
CA THR A 274 22.84 21.86 -5.72
C THR A 274 21.36 21.89 -5.31
N MET A 275 20.45 22.03 -6.27
CA MET A 275 19.01 21.94 -6.04
C MET A 275 18.56 20.59 -5.52
N LYS A 276 19.05 19.51 -6.15
CA LYS A 276 18.78 18.13 -5.73
C LYS A 276 19.30 17.87 -4.31
N LEU A 277 20.50 18.34 -3.99
CA LEU A 277 21.09 18.21 -2.64
C LEU A 277 20.31 18.99 -1.58
N ASP A 278 19.90 20.23 -1.86
CA ASP A 278 19.07 21.03 -0.95
C ASP A 278 17.72 20.35 -0.69
N LEU A 279 17.10 19.77 -1.73
CA LEU A 279 15.84 19.03 -1.58
C LEU A 279 16.02 17.74 -0.76
N ILE A 280 17.11 16.98 -0.99
CA ILE A 280 17.45 15.80 -0.18
C ILE A 280 17.61 16.18 1.28
N ALA A 281 18.33 17.27 1.58
CA ALA A 281 18.55 17.72 2.96
C ALA A 281 17.23 18.04 3.67
N VAL A 282 16.31 18.76 3.00
CA VAL A 282 14.98 19.07 3.57
C VAL A 282 14.15 17.80 3.79
N LEU A 283 14.20 16.84 2.86
CA LEU A 283 13.48 15.59 3.01
C LEU A 283 14.04 14.73 4.15
N ILE A 284 15.37 14.73 4.35
CA ILE A 284 16.02 14.04 5.47
C ILE A 284 15.63 14.71 6.80
N ASP A 285 15.67 16.04 6.89
CA ASP A 285 15.29 16.76 8.11
C ASP A 285 13.82 16.51 8.49
N GLU A 286 12.89 16.52 7.53
CA GLU A 286 11.48 16.18 7.77
C GLU A 286 11.31 14.73 8.24
N LEU A 287 12.15 13.81 7.74
CA LEU A 287 12.11 12.40 8.12
C LEU A 287 12.66 12.20 9.53
N ILE A 288 13.75 12.88 9.90
CA ILE A 288 14.32 12.88 11.26
C ILE A 288 13.33 13.50 12.26
N GLU A 289 12.71 14.63 11.93
CA GLU A 289 11.67 15.24 12.78
C GLU A 289 10.47 14.32 12.99
N SER A 290 10.16 13.44 12.03
CA SER A 290 9.10 12.44 12.16
C SER A 290 9.47 11.20 12.98
N LEU A 291 10.76 11.03 13.29
CA LEU A 291 11.31 9.91 14.09
C LEU A 291 11.49 10.27 15.58
N LEU A 292 11.48 11.57 15.94
CA LEU A 292 11.59 12.09 17.32
C LEU A 292 10.22 12.38 17.94
#